data_AF-A0AAU5HFX5-F1
#
_entry.id   AF-A0AAU5HFX5-F1
#
_cell.length_a   1.000
_cell.length_b   1.000
_cell.length_c   1.000
_cell.angle_alpha   90.00
_cell.angle_beta   90.00
_cell.angle_gamma   90.00
#
_symmetry.space_group_name_H-M   'P 1'
#
loop_
_entity.id
_entity.type
_entity.pdbx_description
1 polymer ?
#
loop_
_entity_poly.entity_id
_entity_poly.type
_entity_poly.pdbx_seq_one_letter_code
_entity_poly.pdbx_strand_id
1 'polypeptide(L)'
;MSDDPRRELAEFLRTRRTRLRPQDVGLEPGPRRRVAGLRREELALLAGVSSDYYQRMEQGRDVRPSEQVLDALARALNFSAEESRHLHSLAAAARTPARLPRSYEPEDVPDTTLRLLHTMTSPALVVGRFLDVLAWNPLGGALLGEFTRQPQRERNLLALFLHPEADRTCPNRAATVAELIGMLRTQVAADPGHPRAVELVGELAVRSDEFAALWALHDVEEPTRGQMRLNHPQVGELNLDWDAYPIPGNPGPALMVCTAAEGSPDAERLQLLAGLLGAR
;
A
#
# COMPACT_ATOMS: atom_id res chain seq x y z
N MET A 1 -13.31 4.50 11.68
CA MET A 1 -13.61 4.22 10.26
C MET A 1 -14.46 2.95 10.21
N SER A 2 -15.33 2.81 9.21
CA SER A 2 -16.35 1.76 9.22
C SER A 2 -15.82 0.52 8.52
N ASP A 3 -15.62 -0.58 9.25
CA ASP A 3 -15.17 -1.90 8.75
C ASP A 3 -16.19 -2.60 7.82
N ASP A 4 -17.08 -1.86 7.17
CA ASP A 4 -18.07 -2.41 6.25
C ASP A 4 -17.51 -2.39 4.82
N PRO A 5 -17.20 -3.56 4.21
CA PRO A 5 -16.64 -3.62 2.87
C PRO A 5 -17.55 -2.99 1.80
N ARG A 6 -18.87 -2.91 2.05
CA ARG A 6 -19.82 -2.21 1.16
C ARG A 6 -19.59 -0.72 1.17
N ARG A 7 -19.25 -0.17 2.33
CA ARG A 7 -18.97 1.25 2.49
C ARG A 7 -17.61 1.60 1.89
N GLU A 8 -16.60 0.76 2.07
CA GLU A 8 -15.29 0.92 1.39
C GLU A 8 -15.46 0.89 -0.14
N LEU A 9 -16.25 -0.05 -0.69
CA LEU A 9 -16.58 -0.07 -2.13
C LEU A 9 -17.25 1.23 -2.59
N ALA A 10 -18.24 1.71 -1.81
CA ALA A 10 -18.96 2.94 -2.11
C ALA A 10 -18.05 4.17 -2.09
N GLU A 11 -17.17 4.28 -1.09
CA GLU A 11 -16.23 5.38 -0.90
C GLU A 11 -15.13 5.36 -1.98
N PHE A 12 -14.63 4.18 -2.37
CA PHE A 12 -13.68 4.01 -3.48
C PHE A 12 -14.28 4.50 -4.81
N LEU A 13 -15.47 4.01 -5.19
CA LEU A 13 -16.17 4.44 -6.41
C LEU A 13 -16.46 5.94 -6.40
N ARG A 14 -16.96 6.46 -5.28
CA ARG A 14 -17.24 7.90 -5.12
C ARG A 14 -15.99 8.74 -5.35
N THR A 15 -14.89 8.36 -4.70
CA THR A 15 -13.62 9.10 -4.77
C THR A 15 -13.11 9.14 -6.20
N ARG A 16 -13.05 7.99 -6.87
CA ARG A 16 -12.60 7.88 -8.27
C ARG A 16 -13.49 8.68 -9.22
N ARG A 17 -14.82 8.55 -9.11
CA ARG A 17 -15.77 9.31 -9.93
C ARG A 17 -15.59 10.82 -9.78
N THR A 18 -15.39 11.30 -8.56
CA THR A 18 -15.25 12.74 -8.30
C THR A 18 -13.93 13.35 -8.79
N ARG A 19 -12.91 12.52 -9.03
CA ARG A 19 -11.60 12.95 -9.57
C ARG A 19 -11.54 12.92 -11.09
N LEU A 20 -12.20 11.94 -11.72
CA LEU A 20 -12.17 11.78 -13.17
C LEU A 20 -12.90 12.94 -13.85
N ARG A 21 -12.21 13.63 -14.78
CA ARG A 21 -12.82 14.75 -15.48
C ARG A 21 -13.63 14.22 -16.67
N PRO A 22 -14.76 14.85 -16.96
CA PRO A 22 -15.60 14.55 -18.13
C PRO A 22 -14.83 14.48 -19.44
N GLN A 23 -13.90 15.40 -19.66
CA GLN A 23 -13.11 15.46 -20.89
C GLN A 23 -12.16 14.25 -21.02
N ASP A 24 -11.70 13.69 -19.91
CA ASP A 24 -10.81 12.52 -19.91
C ASP A 24 -11.52 11.24 -20.42
N VAL A 25 -12.86 11.26 -20.45
CA VAL A 25 -13.72 10.19 -20.99
C VAL A 25 -14.54 10.63 -22.21
N GLY A 26 -14.12 11.72 -22.87
CA GLY A 26 -14.74 12.20 -24.10
C GLY A 26 -16.12 12.85 -23.92
N LEU A 27 -16.46 13.29 -22.71
CA LEU A 27 -17.70 14.02 -22.43
C LEU A 27 -17.47 15.53 -22.42
N GLU A 28 -18.32 16.26 -23.15
CA GLU A 28 -18.33 17.72 -23.12
C GLU A 28 -18.96 18.25 -21.81
N PRO A 29 -18.36 19.26 -21.17
CA PRO A 29 -18.95 19.85 -19.99
C PRO A 29 -20.26 20.57 -20.27
N GLY A 30 -21.38 19.97 -19.82
CA GLY A 30 -22.69 20.62 -19.91
C GLY A 30 -22.74 21.96 -19.17
N PRO A 31 -23.57 22.92 -19.64
CA PRO A 31 -23.70 24.23 -19.00
C PRO A 31 -24.18 24.11 -17.54
N ARG A 32 -23.68 24.97 -16.65
CA ARG A 32 -24.01 25.04 -15.20
C ARG A 32 -23.64 23.78 -14.38
N ARG A 33 -22.50 23.14 -14.67
CA ARG A 33 -21.96 22.05 -13.85
C ARG A 33 -21.54 22.55 -12.46
N ARG A 34 -21.99 21.84 -11.40
CA ARG A 34 -21.69 22.14 -9.99
C ARG A 34 -20.62 21.24 -9.36
N VAL A 35 -20.25 20.15 -10.03
CA VAL A 35 -19.31 19.13 -9.52
C VAL A 35 -18.14 19.05 -10.49
N ALA A 36 -16.90 19.02 -10.00
CA ALA A 36 -15.71 19.02 -10.85
C ALA A 36 -15.54 17.71 -11.66
N GLY A 37 -15.76 16.56 -11.03
CA GLY A 37 -15.70 15.24 -11.68
C GLY A 37 -17.01 14.80 -12.32
N LEU A 38 -17.06 13.52 -12.69
CA LEU A 38 -18.22 12.89 -13.32
C LEU A 38 -19.45 12.90 -12.40
N ARG A 39 -20.62 13.12 -12.97
CA ARG A 39 -21.91 12.90 -12.29
C ARG A 39 -22.24 11.42 -12.24
N ARG A 40 -23.17 11.02 -11.36
CA ARG A 40 -23.60 9.62 -11.23
C ARG A 40 -24.23 9.12 -12.52
N GLU A 41 -25.08 9.95 -13.13
CA GLU A 41 -25.73 9.66 -14.40
C GLU A 41 -24.74 9.50 -15.56
N GLU A 42 -23.66 10.28 -15.57
CA GLU A 42 -22.62 10.23 -16.60
C GLU A 42 -21.84 8.91 -16.52
N LEU A 43 -21.40 8.53 -15.31
CA LEU A 43 -20.71 7.27 -15.12
C LEU A 43 -21.63 6.06 -15.37
N ALA A 44 -22.89 6.12 -14.92
CA ALA A 44 -23.85 5.05 -15.15
C ALA A 44 -24.07 4.83 -16.65
N LEU A 45 -24.18 5.92 -17.43
CA LEU A 45 -24.27 5.86 -18.88
C LEU A 45 -23.03 5.22 -19.51
N LEU A 46 -21.82 5.66 -19.13
CA LEU A 46 -20.55 5.11 -19.63
C LEU A 46 -20.38 3.62 -19.31
N ALA A 47 -20.83 3.19 -18.13
CA ALA A 47 -20.76 1.80 -17.70
C ALA A 47 -21.94 0.94 -18.18
N GLY A 48 -22.93 1.51 -18.87
CA GLY A 48 -24.10 0.78 -19.37
C GLY A 48 -25.02 0.25 -18.27
N VAL A 49 -25.10 0.94 -17.12
CA VAL A 49 -25.95 0.58 -15.98
C VAL A 49 -26.97 1.67 -15.68
N SER A 50 -28.04 1.35 -14.95
CA SER A 50 -29.01 2.39 -14.55
C SER A 50 -28.42 3.34 -13.50
N SER A 51 -28.77 4.62 -13.57
CA SER A 51 -28.33 5.64 -12.60
C SER A 51 -28.75 5.30 -11.16
N ASP A 52 -29.97 4.75 -10.97
CA ASP A 52 -30.44 4.28 -9.66
C ASP A 52 -29.58 3.13 -9.12
N TYR A 53 -29.22 2.17 -9.98
CA TYR A 53 -28.37 1.05 -9.59
C TYR A 53 -26.98 1.53 -9.13
N TYR A 54 -26.35 2.43 -9.90
CA TYR A 54 -25.07 3.03 -9.51
C TYR A 54 -25.18 3.87 -8.22
N GLN A 55 -26.24 4.66 -8.08
CA GLN A 55 -26.49 5.45 -6.88
C GLN A 55 -26.59 4.57 -5.62
N ARG A 56 -27.29 3.43 -5.70
CA ARG A 56 -27.40 2.49 -4.57
C ARG A 56 -26.05 1.90 -4.18
N MET A 57 -25.18 1.63 -5.17
CA MET A 57 -23.82 1.17 -4.93
C MET A 57 -22.98 2.24 -4.20
N GLU A 58 -23.01 3.51 -4.64
CA GLU A 58 -22.34 4.62 -3.94
C GLU A 58 -22.95 4.97 -2.57
N GLN A 59 -24.13 4.47 -2.25
CA GLN A 59 -24.74 4.62 -0.93
C GLN A 59 -24.38 3.46 0.02
N GLY A 60 -23.60 2.47 -0.43
CA GLY A 60 -23.28 1.27 0.34
C GLY A 60 -24.50 0.38 0.62
N ARG A 61 -25.57 0.48 -0.18
CA ARG A 61 -26.74 -0.40 -0.05
C ARG A 61 -26.39 -1.82 -0.49
N ASP A 62 -27.23 -2.79 -0.14
CA ASP A 62 -27.06 -4.19 -0.55
C ASP A 62 -27.28 -4.37 -2.06
N VAL A 63 -26.23 -4.04 -2.82
CA VAL A 63 -26.13 -4.25 -4.26
C VAL A 63 -24.98 -5.22 -4.48
N ARG A 64 -25.25 -6.27 -5.25
CA ARG A 64 -24.26 -7.28 -5.61
C ARG A 64 -23.91 -7.13 -7.09
N PRO A 65 -22.96 -6.26 -7.46
CA PRO A 65 -22.51 -6.14 -8.84
C PRO A 65 -21.91 -7.46 -9.34
N SER A 66 -22.29 -7.83 -10.56
CA SER A 66 -21.63 -8.92 -11.29
C SER A 66 -20.24 -8.50 -11.74
N GLU A 67 -19.37 -9.46 -12.07
CA GLU A 67 -18.04 -9.17 -12.61
C GLU A 67 -18.12 -8.29 -13.87
N GLN A 68 -19.08 -8.57 -14.76
CA GLN A 68 -19.31 -7.75 -15.95
C GLN A 68 -19.61 -6.27 -15.62
N VAL A 69 -20.38 -6.01 -14.55
CA VAL A 69 -20.68 -4.64 -14.11
C VAL A 69 -19.43 -3.99 -13.52
N LEU A 70 -18.65 -4.73 -12.74
CA LEU A 70 -17.39 -4.22 -12.17
C LEU A 70 -16.39 -3.88 -13.28
N ASP A 71 -16.26 -4.73 -14.30
CA ASP A 71 -15.39 -4.48 -15.46
C ASP A 71 -15.86 -3.28 -16.28
N ALA A 72 -17.18 -3.09 -16.41
CA ALA A 72 -17.73 -1.92 -17.10
C ALA A 72 -17.46 -0.62 -16.32
N LEU A 73 -17.58 -0.66 -14.99
CA LEU A 73 -17.24 0.48 -14.13
C LEU A 73 -15.74 0.78 -14.16
N ALA A 74 -14.89 -0.24 -14.10
CA ALA A 74 -13.43 -0.08 -14.18
C ALA A 74 -13.01 0.57 -15.51
N ARG A 75 -13.58 0.12 -16.63
CA ARG A 75 -13.35 0.76 -17.95
C ARG A 75 -13.85 2.20 -17.99
N ALA A 76 -15.07 2.45 -17.50
CA ALA A 76 -15.66 3.79 -17.52
C ALA A 76 -14.92 4.79 -16.62
N LEU A 77 -14.27 4.31 -15.56
CA LEU A 77 -13.42 5.12 -14.68
C LEU A 77 -11.95 5.17 -15.10
N ASN A 78 -11.59 4.54 -16.22
CA ASN A 78 -10.22 4.41 -16.71
C ASN A 78 -9.25 3.86 -15.65
N PHE A 79 -9.68 2.83 -14.93
CA PHE A 79 -8.88 2.22 -13.87
C PHE A 79 -7.60 1.57 -14.39
N SER A 80 -6.53 1.70 -13.60
CA SER A 80 -5.35 0.87 -13.74
C SER A 80 -5.69 -0.61 -13.47
N ALA A 81 -4.74 -1.49 -13.79
CA ALA A 81 -4.88 -2.92 -13.46
C ALA A 81 -4.99 -3.14 -11.94
N GLU A 82 -4.31 -2.32 -11.14
CA GLU A 82 -4.33 -2.36 -9.67
C GLU A 82 -5.68 -1.88 -9.12
N GLU A 83 -6.17 -0.73 -9.57
CA GLU A 83 -7.48 -0.20 -9.19
C GLU A 83 -8.61 -1.17 -9.56
N SER A 84 -8.51 -1.83 -10.72
CA SER A 84 -9.47 -2.84 -11.17
C SER A 84 -9.46 -4.07 -10.25
N ARG A 85 -8.28 -4.59 -9.90
CA ARG A 85 -8.17 -5.72 -8.95
C ARG A 85 -8.68 -5.35 -7.57
N HIS A 86 -8.39 -4.13 -7.10
CA HIS A 86 -8.90 -3.61 -5.83
C HIS A 86 -10.43 -3.51 -5.83
N LEU A 87 -11.03 -2.98 -6.90
CA LEU A 87 -12.48 -2.92 -7.07
C LEU A 87 -13.14 -4.30 -6.92
N HIS A 88 -12.57 -5.30 -7.60
CA HIS A 88 -13.04 -6.68 -7.52
C HIS A 88 -12.87 -7.28 -6.11
N SER A 89 -11.76 -6.98 -5.44
CA SER A 89 -11.52 -7.41 -4.05
C SER A 89 -12.56 -6.83 -3.09
N LEU A 90 -12.82 -5.52 -3.16
CA LEU A 90 -13.85 -4.85 -2.36
C LEU A 90 -15.25 -5.43 -2.62
N ALA A 91 -15.60 -5.67 -3.88
CA ALA A 91 -16.88 -6.28 -4.23
C ALA A 91 -16.99 -7.73 -3.73
N ALA A 92 -15.92 -8.52 -3.79
CA ALA A 92 -15.89 -9.88 -3.25
C ALA A 92 -16.05 -9.89 -1.72
N ALA A 93 -15.37 -8.99 -1.03
CA ALA A 93 -15.51 -8.80 0.41
C ALA A 93 -16.95 -8.39 0.78
N ALA A 94 -17.56 -7.45 0.05
CA ALA A 94 -18.93 -6.97 0.27
C ALA A 94 -20.03 -8.05 0.05
N ARG A 95 -19.75 -9.05 -0.79
CA ARG A 95 -20.64 -10.21 -1.03
C ARG A 95 -20.57 -11.27 0.08
N THR A 96 -19.47 -11.30 0.84
CA THR A 96 -19.22 -12.33 1.84
C THR A 96 -19.83 -11.91 3.18
N PRO A 97 -20.78 -12.68 3.76
CA PRO A 97 -21.29 -12.39 5.10
C PRO A 97 -20.15 -12.45 6.14
N ALA A 98 -20.32 -11.76 7.27
CA ALA A 98 -19.37 -11.73 8.38
C ALA A 98 -18.85 -13.15 8.65
N ARG A 99 -17.58 -13.39 8.28
CA ARG A 99 -16.97 -14.71 8.38
C ARG A 99 -16.86 -15.09 9.86
N LEU A 100 -16.98 -16.39 10.13
CA LEU A 100 -16.57 -16.97 11.41
C LEU A 100 -15.14 -16.49 11.76
N PRO A 101 -14.81 -16.34 13.05
CA PRO A 101 -13.46 -15.95 13.46
C PRO A 101 -12.43 -16.85 12.79
N ARG A 102 -11.62 -16.28 11.90
CA ARG A 102 -10.47 -16.98 11.34
C ARG A 102 -9.39 -17.03 12.41
N SER A 103 -8.74 -18.18 12.55
CA SER A 103 -7.46 -18.23 13.25
C SER A 103 -6.44 -17.53 12.36
N TYR A 104 -5.81 -16.49 12.89
CA TYR A 104 -4.73 -15.79 12.23
C TYR A 104 -3.43 -16.26 12.89
N GLU A 105 -2.67 -17.08 12.17
CA GLU A 105 -1.30 -17.40 12.59
C GLU A 105 -0.42 -16.17 12.32
N PRO A 106 0.55 -15.87 13.20
CA PRO A 106 1.54 -14.84 12.93
C PRO A 106 2.26 -15.09 11.59
N GLU A 107 2.61 -14.01 10.90
CA GLU A 107 3.46 -14.12 9.73
C GLU A 107 4.88 -14.50 10.16
N ASP A 108 5.26 -15.76 9.88
CA ASP A 108 6.59 -16.27 10.18
C ASP A 108 7.49 -16.27 8.95
N VAL A 109 8.78 -15.97 9.14
CA VAL A 109 9.77 -16.04 8.06
C VAL A 109 10.31 -17.46 7.97
N PRO A 110 10.19 -18.17 6.84
CA PRO A 110 10.73 -19.52 6.71
C PRO A 110 12.24 -19.58 6.98
N ASP A 111 12.70 -20.64 7.65
CA ASP A 111 14.14 -20.82 7.95
C ASP A 111 15.03 -20.80 6.69
N THR A 112 14.51 -21.28 5.56
CA THR A 112 15.18 -21.20 4.25
C THR A 112 15.41 -19.75 3.82
N THR A 113 14.41 -18.89 4.00
CA THR A 113 14.51 -17.45 3.70
C THR A 113 15.45 -16.77 4.68
N LEU A 114 15.40 -17.11 5.97
CA LEU A 114 16.36 -16.59 6.95
C LEU A 114 17.79 -16.97 6.55
N ARG A 115 18.06 -18.23 6.18
CA ARG A 115 19.39 -18.64 5.70
C ARG A 115 19.83 -17.85 4.47
N LEU A 116 18.95 -17.68 3.48
CA LEU A 116 19.24 -16.84 2.31
C LEU A 116 19.61 -15.41 2.73
N LEU A 117 18.78 -14.79 3.57
CA LEU A 117 18.95 -13.42 4.06
C LEU A 117 20.33 -13.21 4.69
N HIS A 118 20.83 -14.18 5.45
CA HIS A 118 22.16 -14.11 6.08
C HIS A 118 23.34 -14.24 5.09
N THR A 119 23.12 -14.82 3.90
CA THR A 119 24.16 -14.95 2.86
C THR A 119 24.23 -13.75 1.92
N MET A 120 23.23 -12.87 1.95
CA MET A 120 23.14 -11.72 1.05
C MET A 120 24.10 -10.61 1.44
N THR A 121 24.82 -10.08 0.45
CA THR A 121 25.71 -8.93 0.59
C THR A 121 25.02 -7.58 0.38
N SER A 122 23.91 -7.57 -0.37
CA SER A 122 23.04 -6.39 -0.54
C SER A 122 22.12 -6.21 0.67
N PRO A 123 21.73 -4.97 1.05
CA PRO A 123 20.77 -4.76 2.12
C PRO A 123 19.43 -5.43 1.79
N ALA A 124 18.89 -6.19 2.75
CA ALA A 124 17.65 -6.91 2.55
C ALA A 124 16.84 -7.02 3.84
N LEU A 125 15.52 -6.99 3.70
CA LEU A 125 14.55 -7.14 4.76
C LEU A 125 13.35 -7.98 4.31
N VAL A 126 12.70 -8.66 5.25
CA VAL A 126 11.44 -9.36 5.01
C VAL A 126 10.32 -8.52 5.60
N VAL A 127 9.37 -8.14 4.76
CA VAL A 127 8.23 -7.28 5.11
C VAL A 127 6.96 -8.11 5.02
N GLY A 128 6.21 -8.16 6.11
CA GLY A 128 4.90 -8.79 6.20
C GLY A 128 3.85 -8.01 5.43
N ARG A 129 2.68 -8.61 5.23
CA ARG A 129 1.62 -8.02 4.40
C ARG A 129 1.11 -6.68 4.92
N PHE A 130 1.13 -6.46 6.23
CA PHE A 130 0.72 -5.20 6.85
C PHE A 130 1.90 -4.27 7.12
N LEU A 131 3.00 -4.43 6.37
CA LEU A 131 4.21 -3.61 6.40
C LEU A 131 5.04 -3.74 7.68
N ASP A 132 4.81 -4.81 8.44
CA ASP A 132 5.63 -5.16 9.58
C ASP A 132 6.97 -5.74 9.10
N VAL A 133 8.09 -5.24 9.64
CA VAL A 133 9.42 -5.76 9.33
C VAL A 133 9.69 -6.99 10.19
N LEU A 134 9.72 -8.16 9.54
CA LEU A 134 9.79 -9.46 10.19
C LEU A 134 11.24 -9.93 10.39
N ALA A 135 12.14 -9.62 9.45
CA ALA A 135 13.56 -9.97 9.51
C ALA A 135 14.40 -9.03 8.64
N TRP A 136 15.72 -8.99 8.86
CA TRP A 136 16.68 -8.26 8.03
C TRP A 136 18.06 -8.91 8.09
N ASN A 137 18.89 -8.66 7.07
CA ASN A 137 20.32 -8.97 7.14
C ASN A 137 21.09 -7.81 7.81
N PRO A 138 22.37 -7.99 8.20
CA PRO A 138 23.12 -6.95 8.91
C PRO A 138 23.13 -5.59 8.21
N LEU A 139 23.26 -5.58 6.88
CA LEU A 139 23.28 -4.34 6.11
C LEU A 139 21.89 -3.68 6.03
N GLY A 140 20.82 -4.45 5.88
CA GLY A 140 19.44 -3.95 6.01
C GLY A 140 19.15 -3.39 7.40
N GLY A 141 19.66 -4.05 8.44
CA GLY A 141 19.58 -3.56 9.82
C GLY A 141 20.33 -2.24 10.02
N ALA A 142 21.48 -2.06 9.36
CA ALA A 142 22.21 -0.80 9.38
C ALA A 142 21.43 0.34 8.71
N LEU A 143 20.73 0.07 7.60
CA LEU A 143 19.85 1.06 6.97
C LEU A 143 18.68 1.48 7.87
N LEU A 144 18.12 0.52 8.63
CA LEU A 144 17.01 0.77 9.56
C LEU A 144 17.48 1.42 10.88
N GLY A 145 18.75 1.25 11.26
CA GLY A 145 19.33 1.88 12.45
C GLY A 145 18.61 1.51 13.75
N GLU A 146 18.30 2.51 14.57
CA GLU A 146 17.66 2.34 15.89
C GLU A 146 16.27 1.71 15.82
N PHE A 147 15.58 1.80 14.66
CA PHE A 147 14.30 1.13 14.44
C PHE A 147 14.35 -0.38 14.68
N THR A 148 15.51 -1.00 14.43
CA THR A 148 15.73 -2.43 14.69
C THR A 148 15.62 -2.82 16.17
N ARG A 149 15.78 -1.85 17.09
CA ARG A 149 15.71 -2.07 18.54
C ARG A 149 14.28 -2.01 19.10
N GLN A 150 13.31 -1.52 18.32
CA GLN A 150 11.92 -1.45 18.74
C GLN A 150 11.33 -2.85 18.97
N PRO A 151 10.29 -3.03 19.79
CA PRO A 151 9.53 -4.28 19.87
C PRO A 151 8.96 -4.67 18.50
N GLN A 152 8.87 -5.97 18.20
CA GLN A 152 8.43 -6.44 16.87
C GLN A 152 7.10 -5.84 16.40
N ARG A 153 6.13 -5.64 17.31
CA ARG A 153 4.84 -5.00 17.00
C ARG A 153 4.93 -3.54 16.56
N GLU A 154 6.01 -2.86 16.92
CA GLU A 154 6.25 -1.45 16.60
C GLU A 154 7.14 -1.29 15.36
N ARG A 155 7.71 -2.40 14.85
CA ARG A 155 8.54 -2.43 13.64
C ARG A 155 7.67 -2.40 12.39
N ASN A 156 6.87 -1.36 12.21
CA ASN A 156 6.08 -1.14 11.01
C ASN A 156 6.67 -0.04 10.13
N LEU A 157 6.78 -0.26 8.82
CA LEU A 157 7.36 0.73 7.90
C LEU A 157 6.56 2.05 7.89
N LEU A 158 5.22 2.00 7.95
CA LEU A 158 4.44 3.24 8.05
C LEU A 158 4.72 3.97 9.36
N ALA A 159 4.84 3.26 10.48
CA ALA A 159 5.21 3.89 11.75
C ALA A 159 6.59 4.55 11.68
N LEU A 160 7.56 3.92 11.01
CA LEU A 160 8.89 4.48 10.77
C LEU A 160 8.81 5.78 9.97
N PHE A 161 8.17 5.77 8.81
CA PHE A 161 8.12 6.95 7.93
C PHE A 161 7.18 8.03 8.44
N LEU A 162 6.15 7.70 9.22
CA LEU A 162 5.29 8.68 9.86
C LEU A 162 5.92 9.34 11.09
N HIS A 163 7.04 8.81 11.60
CA HIS A 163 7.76 9.41 12.71
C HIS A 163 8.42 10.74 12.31
N PRO A 164 8.41 11.78 13.16
CA PRO A 164 8.99 13.09 12.83
C PRO A 164 10.48 13.07 12.47
N GLU A 165 11.23 12.07 12.94
CA GLU A 165 12.64 11.92 12.57
C GLU A 165 12.84 11.57 11.09
N ALA A 166 11.85 10.94 10.46
CA ALA A 166 11.91 10.52 9.07
C ALA A 166 12.05 11.71 8.11
N ASP A 167 11.55 12.90 8.46
CA ASP A 167 11.70 14.12 7.67
C ASP A 167 13.18 14.50 7.47
N ARG A 168 14.05 14.13 8.43
CA ARG A 168 15.49 14.41 8.35
C ARG A 168 16.26 13.31 7.65
N THR A 169 15.84 12.06 7.84
CA THR A 169 16.57 10.89 7.36
C THR A 169 16.12 10.43 5.99
N CYS A 170 14.97 10.87 5.47
CA CYS A 170 14.38 10.34 4.23
C CYS A 170 13.89 11.48 3.32
N PRO A 171 14.72 11.94 2.35
CA PRO A 171 14.36 13.05 1.46
C PRO A 171 13.04 12.88 0.69
N ASN A 172 12.68 11.63 0.33
CA ASN A 172 11.46 11.30 -0.41
C ASN A 172 10.32 10.75 0.48
N ARG A 173 10.38 11.00 1.80
CA ARG A 173 9.47 10.43 2.79
C ARG A 173 7.98 10.56 2.42
N ALA A 174 7.53 11.72 1.95
CA ALA A 174 6.13 11.93 1.59
C ALA A 174 5.65 10.97 0.47
N ALA A 175 6.48 10.72 -0.54
CA ALA A 175 6.16 9.78 -1.61
C ALA A 175 6.13 8.33 -1.07
N THR A 176 7.11 7.96 -0.24
CA THR A 176 7.16 6.64 0.40
C THR A 176 5.95 6.40 1.30
N VAL A 177 5.51 7.38 2.07
CA VAL A 177 4.30 7.27 2.92
C VAL A 177 3.06 7.04 2.06
N ALA A 178 2.88 7.80 0.98
CA ALA A 178 1.73 7.63 0.09
C ALA A 178 1.69 6.23 -0.53
N GLU A 179 2.85 5.74 -0.99
CA GLU A 179 3.01 4.41 -1.57
C GLU A 179 2.67 3.29 -0.56
N LEU A 180 3.26 3.36 0.64
CA LEU A 180 2.99 2.39 1.72
C LEU A 180 1.52 2.41 2.17
N ILE A 181 0.87 3.58 2.18
CA ILE A 181 -0.57 3.68 2.47
C ILE A 181 -1.39 2.97 1.39
N GLY A 182 -1.03 3.13 0.12
CA GLY A 182 -1.66 2.42 -0.99
C GLY A 182 -1.52 0.90 -0.88
N MET A 183 -0.32 0.42 -0.53
CA MET A 183 -0.06 -1.00 -0.27
C MET A 183 -0.90 -1.54 0.89
N LEU A 184 -0.94 -0.82 2.01
CA LEU A 184 -1.73 -1.22 3.18
C LEU A 184 -3.21 -1.32 2.80
N ARG A 185 -3.74 -0.35 2.06
CA ARG A 185 -5.15 -0.34 1.64
C ARG A 185 -5.52 -1.54 0.78
N THR A 186 -4.66 -1.93 -0.15
CA THR A 186 -4.83 -3.16 -0.93
C THR A 186 -4.97 -4.37 -0.02
N GLN A 187 -4.10 -4.50 0.99
CA GLN A 187 -4.10 -5.65 1.89
C GLN A 187 -5.31 -5.65 2.83
N VAL A 188 -5.75 -4.49 3.31
CA VAL A 188 -6.98 -4.34 4.09
C VAL A 188 -8.21 -4.73 3.26
N ALA A 189 -8.29 -4.34 2.00
CA ALA A 189 -9.42 -4.73 1.15
C ALA A 189 -9.48 -6.23 0.84
N ALA A 190 -8.35 -6.92 0.85
CA ALA A 190 -8.28 -8.37 0.65
C ALA A 190 -8.77 -9.15 1.87
N ASP A 191 -8.54 -8.65 3.09
CA ASP A 191 -9.03 -9.25 4.33
C ASP A 191 -9.40 -8.18 5.40
N PRO A 192 -10.55 -7.50 5.25
CA PRO A 192 -10.91 -6.34 6.10
C PRO A 192 -11.02 -6.65 7.59
N GLY A 193 -11.35 -7.90 7.93
CA GLY A 193 -11.49 -8.35 9.32
C GLY A 193 -10.18 -8.79 9.98
N HIS A 194 -9.04 -8.65 9.31
CA HIS A 194 -7.76 -9.07 9.87
C HIS A 194 -7.41 -8.22 11.12
N PRO A 195 -7.17 -8.81 12.30
CA PRO A 195 -6.95 -8.07 13.54
C PRO A 195 -5.83 -7.04 13.45
N ARG A 196 -4.71 -7.41 12.79
CA ARG A 196 -3.58 -6.50 12.56
C ARG A 196 -3.94 -5.31 11.67
N ALA A 197 -4.80 -5.49 10.67
CA ALA A 197 -5.25 -4.42 9.79
C ALA A 197 -6.12 -3.42 10.56
N VAL A 198 -7.12 -3.92 11.29
CA VAL A 198 -8.04 -3.12 12.11
C VAL A 198 -7.26 -2.31 13.14
N GLU A 199 -6.33 -2.96 13.83
CA GLU A 199 -5.46 -2.31 14.81
C GLU A 199 -4.61 -1.21 14.18
N LEU A 200 -3.85 -1.52 13.12
CA LEU A 200 -2.89 -0.60 12.51
C LEU A 200 -3.60 0.62 11.92
N VAL A 201 -4.69 0.41 11.18
CA VAL A 201 -5.47 1.51 10.58
C VAL A 201 -6.11 2.36 11.67
N GLY A 202 -6.68 1.74 12.71
CA GLY A 202 -7.27 2.45 13.83
C GLY A 202 -6.25 3.30 14.59
N GLU A 203 -5.07 2.73 14.87
CA GLU A 203 -3.98 3.42 15.54
C GLU A 203 -3.43 4.60 14.72
N LEU A 204 -3.06 4.35 13.46
CA LEU A 204 -2.45 5.37 12.59
C LEU A 204 -3.43 6.51 12.27
N ALA A 205 -4.72 6.21 12.09
CA ALA A 205 -5.74 7.23 11.86
C ALA A 205 -5.95 8.17 13.05
N VAL A 206 -5.68 7.71 14.28
CA VAL A 206 -5.76 8.54 15.49
C VAL A 206 -4.46 9.31 15.73
N ARG A 207 -3.31 8.70 15.42
CA ARG A 207 -1.99 9.25 15.75
C ARG A 207 -1.40 10.17 14.68
N SER A 208 -1.89 10.10 13.44
CA SER A 208 -1.32 10.85 12.31
C SER A 208 -2.42 11.44 11.41
N ASP A 209 -2.53 12.77 11.44
CA ASP A 209 -3.41 13.53 10.54
C ASP A 209 -3.04 13.31 9.07
N GLU A 210 -1.75 13.16 8.79
CA GLU A 210 -1.26 12.87 7.44
C GLU A 210 -1.73 11.50 6.95
N PHE A 211 -1.61 10.46 7.79
CA PHE A 211 -2.15 9.14 7.46
C PHE A 211 -3.66 9.24 7.23
N ALA A 212 -4.40 9.91 8.10
CA ALA A 212 -5.86 10.04 7.94
C ALA A 212 -6.23 10.75 6.62
N ALA A 213 -5.51 11.80 6.25
CA ALA A 213 -5.72 12.54 5.01
C ALA A 213 -5.42 11.69 3.77
N LEU A 214 -4.26 11.03 3.72
CA LEU A 214 -3.87 10.16 2.61
C LEU A 214 -4.73 8.91 2.52
N TRP A 215 -5.11 8.32 3.66
CA TRP A 215 -6.03 7.20 3.69
C TRP A 215 -7.38 7.58 3.07
N ALA A 216 -7.93 8.77 3.35
CA ALA A 216 -9.18 9.24 2.77
C ALA A 216 -9.11 9.41 1.23
N LEU A 217 -7.92 9.46 0.63
CA LEU A 217 -7.74 9.53 -0.81
C LEU A 217 -8.05 8.21 -1.53
N HIS A 218 -8.12 7.09 -0.81
CA HIS A 218 -8.40 5.76 -1.37
C HIS A 218 -7.47 5.36 -2.53
N ASP A 219 -6.23 5.87 -2.51
CA ASP A 219 -5.18 5.46 -3.43
C ASP A 219 -4.70 4.07 -3.08
N VAL A 220 -4.47 3.28 -4.12
CA VAL A 220 -4.13 1.86 -4.05
C VAL A 220 -2.91 1.65 -4.93
N GLU A 221 -1.95 0.93 -4.37
CA GLU A 221 -0.63 0.75 -4.96
C GLU A 221 -0.21 -0.70 -4.66
N GLU A 222 0.41 -1.37 -5.62
CA GLU A 222 1.10 -2.65 -5.42
C GLU A 222 2.49 -2.67 -6.08
N PRO A 223 3.38 -1.73 -5.70
CA PRO A 223 4.71 -1.66 -6.26
C PRO A 223 5.49 -2.93 -5.90
N THR A 224 6.04 -3.56 -6.92
CA THR A 224 7.02 -4.65 -6.74
C THR A 224 8.45 -4.14 -6.78
N ARG A 225 8.64 -2.84 -7.05
CA ARG A 225 9.94 -2.19 -7.14
C ARG A 225 9.81 -0.68 -6.94
N GLY A 226 10.89 -0.02 -6.55
CA GLY A 226 10.91 1.42 -6.38
C GLY A 226 12.29 1.97 -6.01
N GLN A 227 12.31 3.20 -5.52
CA GLN A 227 13.53 3.85 -5.04
C GLN A 227 13.41 4.23 -3.56
N MET A 228 14.46 3.95 -2.80
CA MET A 228 14.62 4.33 -1.41
C MET A 228 15.75 5.36 -1.31
N ARG A 229 15.43 6.54 -0.79
CA ARG A 229 16.41 7.59 -0.50
C ARG A 229 16.53 7.76 1.00
N LEU A 230 17.75 7.64 1.53
CA LEU A 230 18.03 7.85 2.93
C LEU A 230 19.31 8.66 3.16
N ASN A 231 19.35 9.43 4.25
CA ASN A 231 20.52 10.11 4.77
C ASN A 231 21.07 9.27 5.93
N HIS A 232 22.03 8.39 5.64
CA HIS A 232 22.63 7.54 6.65
C HIS A 232 23.67 8.30 7.49
N PRO A 233 23.65 8.23 8.83
CA PRO A 233 24.52 9.05 9.68
C PRO A 233 26.02 8.80 9.49
N GLN A 234 26.41 7.62 9.03
CA GLN A 234 27.82 7.24 8.86
C GLN A 234 28.35 7.36 7.43
N VAL A 235 27.49 7.28 6.41
CA VAL A 235 27.92 7.23 4.99
C VAL A 235 27.25 8.29 4.11
N GLY A 236 26.39 9.13 4.70
CA GLY A 236 25.68 10.20 3.99
C GLY A 236 24.49 9.69 3.19
N GLU A 237 24.14 10.43 2.14
CA GLU A 237 23.01 10.11 1.26
C GLU A 237 23.25 8.81 0.49
N LEU A 238 22.22 7.95 0.50
CA LEU A 238 22.12 6.72 -0.27
C LEU A 238 20.85 6.75 -1.12
N ASN A 239 21.02 6.50 -2.41
CA ASN A 239 19.94 6.32 -3.37
C ASN A 239 19.94 4.87 -3.85
N LEU A 240 18.99 4.07 -3.35
CA LEU A 240 18.93 2.63 -3.62
C LEU A 240 17.68 2.28 -4.41
N ASP A 241 17.82 1.43 -5.41
CA ASP A 241 16.67 0.77 -6.04
C ASP A 241 16.28 -0.41 -5.16
N TRP A 242 14.99 -0.71 -5.04
CA TRP A 242 14.53 -1.90 -4.34
C TRP A 242 13.57 -2.71 -5.18
N ASP A 243 13.59 -4.03 -4.99
CA ASP A 243 12.65 -4.98 -5.57
C ASP A 243 12.06 -5.86 -4.46
N ALA A 244 10.77 -6.16 -4.54
CA ALA A 244 10.07 -7.06 -3.65
C ALA A 244 9.82 -8.43 -4.31
N TYR A 245 10.25 -9.48 -3.62
CA TYR A 245 10.14 -10.87 -4.06
C TYR A 245 9.21 -11.64 -3.11
N PRO A 246 8.02 -12.08 -3.57
CA PRO A 246 7.14 -12.91 -2.76
C PRO A 246 7.81 -14.20 -2.29
N ILE A 247 7.61 -14.58 -1.03
CA ILE A 247 8.21 -15.78 -0.47
C ILE A 247 7.38 -17.02 -0.89
N PRO A 248 7.99 -18.06 -1.49
CA PRO A 248 7.26 -19.26 -1.89
C PRO A 248 6.57 -19.95 -0.71
N GLY A 249 5.30 -20.31 -0.88
CA GLY A 249 4.54 -21.07 0.10
C GLY A 249 4.07 -20.29 1.34
N ASN A 250 4.42 -19.00 1.47
CA ASN A 250 3.91 -18.13 2.52
C ASN A 250 3.23 -16.89 1.93
N PRO A 251 1.89 -16.91 1.75
CA PRO A 251 1.17 -15.78 1.18
C PRO A 251 1.12 -14.63 2.19
N GLY A 252 1.90 -13.58 1.94
CA GLY A 252 1.88 -12.34 2.72
C GLY A 252 3.25 -11.67 2.74
N PRO A 253 4.25 -12.29 3.39
CA PRO A 253 5.59 -11.72 3.46
C PRO A 253 6.33 -11.72 2.13
N ALA A 254 7.06 -10.63 1.89
CA ALA A 254 7.96 -10.47 0.75
C ALA A 254 9.38 -10.12 1.21
N LEU A 255 10.38 -10.66 0.51
CA LEU A 255 11.77 -10.25 0.64
C LEU A 255 11.98 -8.98 -0.19
N MET A 256 12.28 -7.88 0.47
CA MET A 256 12.67 -6.62 -0.18
C MET A 256 14.19 -6.51 -0.20
N VAL A 257 14.76 -6.37 -1.40
CA VAL A 257 16.20 -6.29 -1.62
C VAL A 257 16.53 -4.92 -2.19
N CYS A 258 17.46 -4.22 -1.55
CA CYS A 258 17.93 -2.92 -2.00
C CYS A 258 19.26 -3.08 -2.74
N THR A 259 19.43 -2.37 -3.85
CA THR A 259 20.63 -2.43 -4.69
C THR A 259 21.06 -1.04 -5.12
N ALA A 260 22.33 -0.92 -5.52
CA ALA A 260 22.88 0.26 -6.16
C ALA A 260 23.60 -0.20 -7.43
N ALA A 261 23.62 0.64 -8.46
CA ALA A 261 24.33 0.33 -9.69
C ALA A 261 25.82 0.10 -9.43
N GLU A 262 26.42 -0.90 -10.07
CA GLU A 262 27.84 -1.20 -9.92
C GLU A 262 28.71 0.00 -10.32
N GLY A 263 29.74 0.31 -9.52
CA GLY A 263 30.61 1.47 -9.72
C GLY A 263 29.97 2.84 -9.43
N SER A 264 28.74 2.87 -8.90
CA SER A 264 28.09 4.11 -8.47
C SER A 264 28.61 4.60 -7.11
N PRO A 265 28.49 5.91 -6.81
CA PRO A 265 28.78 6.44 -5.46
C PRO A 265 27.96 5.76 -4.35
N ASP A 266 26.72 5.34 -4.65
CA ASP A 266 25.86 4.64 -3.69
C ASP A 266 26.38 3.22 -3.40
N ALA A 267 26.92 2.52 -4.41
CA ALA A 267 27.57 1.23 -4.23
C ALA A 267 28.85 1.35 -3.37
N GLU A 268 29.66 2.39 -3.60
CA GLU A 268 30.83 2.66 -2.76
C GLU A 268 30.43 2.94 -1.30
N ARG A 269 29.38 3.73 -1.08
CA ARG A 269 28.86 4.01 0.27
C ARG A 269 28.30 2.77 0.96
N LEU A 270 27.63 1.87 0.23
CA LEU A 270 27.19 0.58 0.76
C LEU A 270 28.38 -0.30 1.17
N GLN A 271 29.45 -0.32 0.37
CA GLN A 271 30.68 -1.04 0.73
C GLN A 271 31.34 -0.45 1.97
N LEU A 272 31.40 0.89 2.09
CA LEU A 272 31.88 1.56 3.30
C LEU A 272 31.05 1.16 4.53
N LEU A 273 29.72 1.15 4.38
CA LEU A 273 28.81 0.74 5.47
C LEU A 273 29.04 -0.72 5.87
N ALA A 274 29.19 -1.63 4.90
CA ALA A 274 29.51 -3.03 5.17
C ALA A 274 30.86 -3.19 5.90
N GLY A 275 31.88 -2.41 5.53
CA GLY A 275 33.16 -2.37 6.20
C GLY A 275 33.07 -1.91 7.67
N LEU A 276 32.21 -0.94 7.97
CA LEU A 276 31.95 -0.48 9.34
C LEU A 276 31.25 -1.53 10.20
N LEU A 277 30.43 -2.40 9.59
CA LEU A 277 29.76 -3.50 10.29
C LEU A 277 30.73 -4.64 10.61
N GLY A 278 31.65 -4.98 9.70
CA GLY A 278 32.64 -6.05 9.92
C GLY A 278 33.76 -5.68 10.90
N ALA A 279 33.91 -4.39 11.23
CA ALA A 279 34.90 -3.89 12.19
C ALA A 279 34.40 -3.84 13.64
N ARG A 280 33.14 -4.20 13.90
CA ARG A 280 32.51 -4.26 15.23
C ARG A 280 32.39 -5.70 15.73
#